data_AF-A0A1H1VZM6-F1
#
_entry.id   AF-A0A1H1VZM6-F1
#
_cell.length_a   1.000
_cell.length_b   1.000
_cell.length_c   1.000
_cell.angle_alpha   90.00
_cell.angle_beta   90.00
_cell.angle_gamma   90.00
#
_symmetry.space_group_name_H-M   'P 1'
#
loop_
_entity.id
_entity.type
_entity.pdbx_description
1 polymer ?
#
loop_
_entity_poly.entity_id
_entity_poly.type
_entity_poly.pdbx_seq_one_letter_code
_entity_poly.pdbx_strand_id
1 'polypeptide(L)'
;MKRASVLFAALLPLFTPPAFGGAPELNVKAICKARSADAIRSGSPPDQSTADCLHDEEDAKQQLNTLWASTSVPIRNRCESDARALGTTSYLDLLTCIRMAKEINSSPKKETGKQ
;
A
#
# COMPACT_ATOMS: atom_id res chain seq x y z
N MET A 1 27.44 4.41 -56.07
CA MET A 1 27.24 5.04 -54.74
C MET A 1 26.48 4.07 -53.84
N LYS A 2 27.12 3.44 -52.86
CA LYS A 2 26.48 2.52 -51.90
C LYS A 2 26.34 3.23 -50.56
N ARG A 3 25.12 3.48 -50.10
CA ARG A 3 24.85 4.06 -48.78
C ARG A 3 24.92 2.94 -47.74
N ALA A 4 25.93 3.00 -46.87
CA ALA A 4 26.03 2.11 -45.72
C ALA A 4 25.23 2.74 -44.57
N SER A 5 24.08 2.16 -44.23
CA SER A 5 23.33 2.54 -43.03
C SER A 5 23.92 1.79 -41.83
N VAL A 6 24.59 2.52 -40.94
CA VAL A 6 25.06 1.99 -39.65
C VAL A 6 23.95 2.23 -38.63
N LEU A 7 23.27 1.17 -38.21
CA LEU A 7 22.28 1.22 -37.12
C LEU A 7 23.03 1.14 -35.78
N PHE A 8 23.19 2.29 -35.11
CA PHE A 8 23.67 2.34 -33.72
C PHE A 8 22.51 1.97 -32.78
N ALA A 9 22.49 0.71 -32.31
CA ALA A 9 21.61 0.31 -31.22
C ALA A 9 22.15 0.89 -29.90
N ALA A 10 21.60 2.02 -29.46
CA ALA A 10 21.91 2.60 -28.16
C ALA A 10 21.26 1.76 -27.05
N LEU A 11 22.06 0.90 -26.41
CA LEU A 11 21.69 0.23 -25.16
C LEU A 11 21.65 1.28 -24.03
N LEU A 12 20.47 1.83 -23.77
CA LEU A 12 20.25 2.68 -22.59
C LEU A 12 20.23 1.80 -21.34
N PRO A 13 21.11 2.04 -20.35
CA PRO A 13 21.01 1.34 -19.07
C PRO A 13 19.71 1.75 -18.39
N LEU A 14 18.87 0.77 -18.06
CA LEU A 14 17.67 0.96 -17.23
C LEU A 14 18.12 1.27 -15.80
N PHE A 15 18.42 2.54 -15.52
CA PHE A 15 18.65 3.00 -14.16
C PHE A 15 17.29 3.17 -13.48
N THR A 16 16.79 2.12 -12.84
CA THR A 16 15.63 2.22 -11.96
C THR A 16 16.08 2.95 -10.68
N PRO A 17 15.67 4.20 -10.44
CA PRO A 17 16.00 4.86 -9.18
C PRO A 17 15.43 4.04 -8.01
N PRO A 18 16.14 3.98 -6.87
CA PRO A 18 15.58 3.37 -5.68
C PRO A 18 14.31 4.17 -5.31
N ALA A 19 13.15 3.51 -5.32
CA ALA A 19 11.92 4.09 -4.83
C ALA A 19 11.96 4.15 -3.29
N PHE A 20 12.76 5.09 -2.79
CA PHE A 20 12.83 5.49 -1.40
C PHE A 20 11.75 6.55 -1.14
N GLY A 21 10.49 6.22 -1.44
CA GLY A 21 9.33 7.01 -1.03
C GLY A 21 8.90 6.59 0.38
N GLY A 22 8.67 7.56 1.26
CA GLY A 22 8.02 7.34 2.55
C GLY A 22 6.59 6.83 2.40
N ALA A 23 5.96 6.42 3.50
CA ALA A 23 4.54 6.07 3.49
C ALA A 23 3.69 7.28 3.07
N PRO A 24 2.49 7.07 2.50
CA PRO A 24 1.63 8.18 2.13
C PRO A 24 1.24 9.02 3.36
N GLU A 25 1.20 10.34 3.18
CA GLU A 25 0.67 11.24 4.20
C GLU A 25 -0.86 11.29 4.09
N LEU A 26 -1.54 10.77 5.11
CA LEU A 26 -2.99 10.67 5.15
C LEU A 26 -3.55 11.62 6.22
N ASN A 27 -4.71 12.21 5.93
CA ASN A 27 -5.40 13.07 6.89
C ASN A 27 -6.26 12.23 7.84
N VAL A 28 -5.66 11.80 8.95
CA VAL A 28 -6.28 10.94 9.98
C VAL A 28 -7.61 11.53 10.49
N LYS A 29 -7.66 12.85 10.71
CA LYS A 29 -8.91 13.52 11.14
C LYS A 29 -10.01 13.40 10.11
N ALA A 30 -9.69 13.55 8.82
CA ALA A 30 -10.67 13.39 7.74
C ALA A 30 -11.15 11.94 7.63
N ILE A 31 -10.23 10.97 7.75
CA ILE A 31 -10.55 9.53 7.75
C ILE A 31 -11.53 9.19 8.87
N CYS A 32 -11.24 9.55 10.12
CA CYS A 32 -12.10 9.22 11.26
C CYS A 32 -13.46 9.93 11.19
N LYS A 33 -13.51 11.15 10.66
CA LYS A 33 -14.77 11.85 10.40
C LYS A 33 -15.59 11.15 9.30
N ALA A 34 -14.94 10.68 8.24
CA ALA A 34 -15.61 9.93 7.18
C ALA A 34 -16.17 8.60 7.71
N ARG A 35 -15.36 7.81 8.44
CA ARG A 35 -15.80 6.53 9.03
C ARG A 35 -17.02 6.69 9.95
N SER A 36 -17.01 7.69 10.83
CA SER A 36 -18.17 7.99 11.69
C SER A 36 -19.40 8.44 10.89
N ALA A 37 -19.23 9.29 9.88
CA ALA A 37 -20.31 9.72 9.00
C ALA A 37 -20.89 8.57 8.16
N ASP A 38 -20.05 7.62 7.74
CA ASP A 38 -20.44 6.44 6.98
C ASP A 38 -21.32 5.51 7.80
N ALA A 39 -20.95 5.22 9.05
CA ALA A 39 -21.76 4.44 9.98
C ALA A 39 -23.14 5.09 10.21
N ILE A 40 -23.15 6.41 10.48
CA ILE A 40 -24.41 7.16 10.67
C ILE A 40 -25.28 7.07 9.42
N ARG A 41 -24.69 7.24 8.23
CA ARG A 41 -25.41 7.15 6.95
C ARG A 41 -25.95 5.74 6.69
N SER A 42 -25.28 4.69 7.15
CA SER A 42 -25.77 3.31 7.06
C SER A 42 -26.83 2.97 8.11
N GLY A 43 -27.23 3.93 8.96
CA GLY A 43 -28.22 3.71 10.02
C GLY A 43 -27.66 2.93 11.21
N SER A 44 -26.33 2.92 11.36
CA SER A 44 -25.62 2.23 12.44
C SER A 44 -24.89 3.24 13.34
N PRO A 45 -24.77 2.98 14.64
CA PRO A 45 -23.82 3.74 15.45
C PRO A 45 -22.39 3.47 14.96
N PRO A 46 -21.47 4.44 15.07
CA PRO A 46 -20.04 4.17 14.82
C PRO A 46 -19.53 3.05 15.71
N ASP A 47 -18.73 2.14 15.16
CA ASP A 47 -18.14 1.01 15.90
C ASP A 47 -17.21 1.46 17.04
N GLN A 48 -16.63 2.66 16.91
CA GLN A 48 -15.72 3.26 17.88
C GLN A 48 -15.88 4.78 17.90
N SER A 49 -15.38 5.42 18.96
CA SER A 49 -15.40 6.87 19.05
C SER A 49 -14.42 7.49 18.05
N THR A 50 -14.62 8.77 17.72
CA THR A 50 -13.65 9.49 16.88
C THR A 50 -12.28 9.59 17.55
N ALA A 51 -12.22 9.67 18.90
CA ALA A 51 -10.95 9.75 19.62
C ALA A 51 -10.15 8.45 19.52
N ASP A 52 -10.82 7.31 19.69
CA ASP A 52 -10.21 5.99 19.54
C ASP A 52 -9.69 5.82 18.11
N CYS A 53 -10.45 6.28 17.10
CA CYS A 53 -10.03 6.17 15.71
C CYS A 53 -8.77 7.00 15.43
N LEU A 54 -8.67 8.21 15.99
CA LEU A 54 -7.48 9.03 15.84
C LEU A 54 -6.26 8.34 16.46
N HIS A 55 -6.44 7.69 17.61
CA HIS A 55 -5.38 6.95 18.29
C HIS A 55 -4.95 5.72 17.45
N ASP A 56 -5.90 4.89 17.03
CA ASP A 56 -5.65 3.69 16.22
C ASP A 56 -4.91 4.02 14.92
N GLU A 57 -5.31 5.08 14.23
CA GLU A 57 -4.70 5.49 12.97
C GLU A 57 -3.29 6.06 13.15
N GLU A 58 -3.03 6.79 14.25
CA GLU A 58 -1.68 7.29 14.55
C GLU A 58 -0.75 6.13 14.95
N ASP A 59 -1.22 5.20 15.76
CA ASP A 59 -0.48 4.00 16.12
C ASP A 59 -0.19 3.14 14.87
N ALA A 60 -1.16 3.04 13.95
CA ALA A 60 -0.96 2.38 12.67
C ALA A 60 0.05 3.11 11.79
N LYS A 61 0.06 4.46 11.77
CA LYS A 61 1.04 5.27 11.04
C LYS A 61 2.46 4.96 11.51
N GLN A 62 2.70 4.94 12.82
CA GLN A 62 4.03 4.66 13.38
C GLN A 62 4.53 3.26 12.99
N GLN A 63 3.64 2.26 13.07
CA GLN A 63 3.96 0.88 12.68
C GLN A 63 4.17 0.74 11.16
N LEU A 64 3.35 1.43 10.36
CA LEU A 64 3.48 1.45 8.91
C LEU A 64 4.82 2.04 8.50
N ASN A 65 5.20 3.19 9.05
CA ASN A 65 6.48 3.84 8.76
C ASN A 65 7.68 2.93 9.02
N THR A 66 7.64 2.15 10.10
CA THR A 66 8.69 1.19 10.45
C THR A 66 8.83 0.10 9.38
N LEU A 67 7.71 -0.42 8.86
CA LEU A 67 7.70 -1.51 7.89
C LEU A 67 7.87 -1.04 6.44
N TRP A 68 7.47 0.19 6.13
CA TRP A 68 7.36 0.71 4.77
C TRP A 68 8.67 0.65 4.00
N ALA A 69 9.77 1.09 4.61
CA ALA A 69 11.09 1.09 3.98
C ALA A 69 11.59 -0.33 3.65
N SER A 70 11.22 -1.31 4.47
CA SER A 70 11.54 -2.73 4.27
C SER A 70 10.58 -3.46 3.32
N THR A 71 9.46 -2.84 2.98
CA THR A 71 8.43 -3.43 2.12
C THR A 71 8.79 -3.21 0.65
N SER A 72 8.66 -4.25 -0.18
CA SER A 72 8.95 -4.12 -1.60
C SER A 72 7.98 -3.14 -2.28
N VAL A 73 8.48 -2.41 -3.28
CA VAL A 73 7.69 -1.42 -4.04
C VAL A 73 6.41 -2.02 -4.64
N PRO A 74 6.42 -3.24 -5.22
CA PRO A 74 5.19 -3.84 -5.74
C PRO A 74 4.13 -4.06 -4.67
N ILE A 75 4.51 -4.46 -3.45
CA ILE A 75 3.57 -4.65 -2.34
C ILE A 75 3.01 -3.30 -1.90
N ARG A 76 3.86 -2.28 -1.73
CA ARG A 76 3.42 -0.91 -1.39
C ARG A 76 2.38 -0.39 -2.38
N ASN A 77 2.71 -0.44 -3.67
CA ASN A 77 1.82 0.01 -4.74
C ASN A 77 0.50 -0.78 -4.78
N ARG A 78 0.55 -2.11 -4.58
CA ARG A 78 -0.65 -2.94 -4.53
C ARG A 78 -1.55 -2.54 -3.37
N CYS A 79 -1.00 -2.43 -2.16
CA CYS A 79 -1.78 -2.06 -0.98
C CYS A 79 -2.41 -0.67 -1.10
N GLU A 80 -1.68 0.31 -1.64
CA GLU A 80 -2.25 1.63 -1.95
C GLU A 80 -3.37 1.56 -2.98
N SER A 81 -3.19 0.78 -4.04
CA SER A 81 -4.21 0.60 -5.08
C SER A 81 -5.47 -0.06 -4.52
N ASP A 82 -5.31 -1.13 -3.74
CA ASP A 82 -6.42 -1.87 -3.12
C ASP A 82 -7.20 -0.94 -2.16
N ALA A 83 -6.51 -0.18 -1.32
CA ALA A 83 -7.13 0.75 -0.38
C ALA A 83 -7.91 1.89 -1.07
N ARG A 84 -7.42 2.37 -2.22
CA ARG A 84 -8.15 3.36 -3.05
C ARG A 84 -9.38 2.75 -3.70
N ALA A 85 -9.26 1.54 -4.24
CA ALA A 85 -10.35 0.85 -4.91
C ALA A 85 -11.52 0.51 -3.96
N LEU A 86 -11.19 0.17 -2.69
CA LEU A 86 -12.19 -0.10 -1.65
C LEU A 86 -12.75 1.18 -1.01
N GLY A 87 -12.16 2.35 -1.28
CA GLY A 87 -12.51 3.60 -0.59
C GLY A 87 -12.06 3.65 0.87
N THR A 88 -11.17 2.74 1.28
CA THR A 88 -10.69 2.54 2.65
C THR A 88 -9.24 3.02 2.79
N THR A 89 -8.89 4.19 2.25
CA THR A 89 -7.50 4.67 2.35
C THR A 89 -7.21 5.19 3.76
N SER A 90 -6.71 4.31 4.62
CA SER A 90 -6.30 4.59 6.00
C SER A 90 -4.94 3.97 6.34
N TYR A 91 -4.30 4.40 7.43
CA TYR A 91 -3.03 3.81 7.86
C TYR A 91 -3.21 2.38 8.34
N LEU A 92 -4.34 2.10 9.01
CA LEU A 92 -4.68 0.77 9.49
C LEU A 92 -4.85 -0.23 8.33
N ASP A 93 -5.52 0.19 7.26
CA ASP A 93 -5.76 -0.66 6.08
C ASP A 93 -4.46 -0.97 5.32
N LEU A 94 -3.60 0.03 5.14
CA LEU A 94 -2.28 -0.15 4.52
C LEU A 94 -1.38 -1.06 5.36
N LEU A 95 -1.34 -0.85 6.67
CA LEU A 95 -0.56 -1.68 7.60
C LEU A 95 -1.04 -3.14 7.55
N THR A 96 -2.35 -3.36 7.56
CA THR A 96 -2.96 -4.68 7.49
C THR A 96 -2.63 -5.37 6.18
N CYS A 97 -2.78 -4.68 5.05
CA CYS A 97 -2.45 -5.22 3.74
C CYS A 97 -0.98 -5.67 3.65
N ILE A 98 -0.04 -4.86 4.13
CA ILE A 98 1.39 -5.18 4.12
C ILE A 98 1.69 -6.41 4.99
N ARG A 99 1.07 -6.51 6.17
CA ARG A 99 1.22 -7.66 7.06
C ARG A 99 0.74 -8.95 6.40
N MET A 100 -0.47 -8.92 5.82
CA MET A 100 -1.02 -10.07 5.09
C MET A 100 -0.15 -10.47 3.91
N ALA A 101 0.34 -9.50 3.12
CA ALA A 101 1.25 -9.78 2.02
C ALA A 101 2.55 -10.45 2.49
N LYS A 102 3.11 -10.00 3.62
CA LYS A 102 4.32 -10.61 4.20
C LYS A 102 4.08 -12.05 4.66
N GLU A 103 2.94 -12.33 5.29
CA GLU A 103 2.56 -13.67 5.75
C GLU A 103 2.45 -14.67 4.59
N ILE A 104 1.78 -14.26 3.49
CA ILE A 104 1.67 -15.08 2.27
C ILE A 104 3.04 -15.39 1.68
N ASN A 105 3.95 -14.42 1.63
CA ASN A 105 5.30 -14.62 1.11
C ASN A 105 6.21 -15.44 2.06
N SER A 106 5.91 -15.46 3.36
CA SER A 106 6.67 -16.24 4.35
C SER A 106 6.24 -17.71 4.46
N SER A 107 5.12 -18.07 3.84
CA SER A 107 4.65 -19.46 3.78
C SER A 107 5.47 -20.24 2.75
N PRO A 108 6.09 -21.39 3.09
CA PRO A 108 6.85 -22.16 2.12
C PRO A 108 5.92 -22.66 1.01
N LYS A 109 6.23 -22.31 -0.23
CA LYS A 109 5.55 -22.80 -1.43
C LYS A 109 5.63 -24.33 -1.50
N LYS A 110 4.66 -25.02 -0.90
CA LYS A 110 4.33 -26.42 -1.20
C LYS A 110 3.00 -26.45 -1.95
N GLU A 111 3.02 -26.01 -3.20
CA GLU A 111 2.08 -26.48 -4.21
C GLU A 111 2.86 -26.92 -5.44
N THR A 112 3.39 -28.14 -5.32
CA THR A 112 3.58 -29.05 -6.44
C THR A 112 2.65 -30.22 -6.15
N GLY A 113 1.44 -30.15 -6.70
CA GLY A 113 0.41 -31.17 -6.56
C GLY A 113 -0.29 -31.33 -7.91
N LYS A 114 0.35 -32.09 -8.79
CA LYS A 114 -0.20 -32.62 -10.03
C LYS A 114 -1.46 -33.44 -9.71
N GLN A 115 -2.58 -33.14 -10.34
CA GLN A 115 -3.52 -34.18 -10.78
C GLN A 115 -4.20 -33.76 -12.08
#